data_AF-A0A3M7NSV4-F1
#
_entry.id   AF-A0A3M7NSV4-F1
#
_cell.length_a   1.000
_cell.length_b   1.000
_cell.length_c   1.000
_cell.angle_alpha   90.00
_cell.angle_beta   90.00
_cell.angle_gamma   90.00
#
_symmetry.space_group_name_H-M   'P 1'
#
loop_
_entity.id
_entity.type
_entity.pdbx_description
1 polymer ?
#
loop_
_entity_poly.entity_id
_entity_poly.type
_entity_poly.pdbx_seq_one_letter_code
_entity_poly.pdbx_strand_id
1 'polypeptide(L)'
;MPPVSQVVESIHQATNSLSVTLCKRSEPVCVPTDANTFIMHIFHRKGYYEFHGVYEPFIVLFNRNSPFDLYAISQKPFWAEGRNNLTNATDASQYRKHPENIPKYHNEFFYITSMSWKTHGQKYHSFIDDVVFMSFGIEDARSGTIDVKAGDLLQDLAYCDKPEMWPSRTSA
;
A
#
# COMPACT_ATOMS: atom_id res chain seq x y z
N MET A 1 -10.16 -12.74 8.55
CA MET A 1 -9.84 -12.48 9.97
C MET A 1 -11.07 -11.87 10.64
N PRO A 2 -11.29 -12.08 11.95
CA PRO A 2 -12.35 -11.38 12.69
C PRO A 2 -12.17 -9.85 12.58
N PRO A 3 -13.25 -9.05 12.61
CA PRO A 3 -13.13 -7.60 12.61
C PRO A 3 -12.36 -7.14 13.86
N VAL A 4 -11.36 -6.28 13.67
CA VAL A 4 -10.62 -5.67 14.78
C VAL A 4 -11.47 -4.53 15.36
N SER A 5 -11.40 -4.33 16.68
CA SER A 5 -12.12 -3.23 17.35
C SER A 5 -11.60 -1.88 16.84
N GLN A 6 -12.50 -0.97 16.46
CA GLN A 6 -12.16 0.38 15.98
C GLN A 6 -11.28 1.19 16.96
N VAL A 7 -11.26 0.83 18.24
CA VAL A 7 -10.48 1.52 19.28
C VAL A 7 -8.98 1.27 19.18
N VAL A 8 -8.55 0.18 18.51
CA VAL A 8 -7.13 -0.18 18.33
C VAL A 8 -6.68 -0.12 16.87
N GLU A 9 -7.48 0.53 16.03
CA GLU A 9 -7.15 0.74 14.62
C GLU A 9 -6.53 2.12 14.38
N SER A 10 -5.54 2.18 13.50
CA SER A 10 -4.86 3.42 13.11
C SER A 10 -4.36 3.37 11.68
N ILE A 11 -4.24 4.53 11.05
CA ILE A 11 -3.51 4.67 9.79
C ILE A 11 -2.02 4.73 10.10
N HIS A 12 -1.25 3.87 9.44
CA HIS A 12 0.19 3.80 9.61
C HIS A 12 0.86 4.03 8.25
N GLN A 13 1.62 5.13 8.14
CA GLN A 13 2.36 5.44 6.92
C GLN A 13 3.45 4.39 6.70
N ALA A 14 3.54 3.85 5.48
CA ALA A 14 4.33 2.65 5.20
C ALA A 14 5.59 2.94 4.38
N THR A 15 5.47 3.71 3.30
CA THR A 15 6.52 3.79 2.27
C THR A 15 6.96 5.21 1.93
N ASN A 16 7.98 5.36 1.10
CA ASN A 16 8.17 6.57 0.29
C ASN A 16 7.04 6.69 -0.76
N SER A 17 7.09 7.72 -1.61
CA SER A 17 6.20 7.88 -2.76
C SER A 17 6.93 7.69 -4.09
N LEU A 18 6.19 7.28 -5.12
CA LEU A 18 6.65 7.16 -6.49
C LEU A 18 5.63 7.82 -7.43
N SER A 19 6.08 8.46 -8.50
CA SER A 19 5.22 8.96 -9.56
C SER A 19 4.94 7.86 -10.58
N VAL A 20 3.68 7.67 -10.96
CA VAL A 20 3.24 6.63 -11.91
C VAL A 20 2.34 7.22 -12.97
N THR A 21 2.61 6.91 -14.24
CA THR A 21 1.73 7.22 -15.38
C THR A 21 0.83 6.05 -15.70
N LEU A 22 -0.49 6.27 -15.75
CA LEU A 22 -1.54 5.26 -15.94
C LEU A 22 -1.76 4.86 -17.40
N CYS A 23 -0.69 4.76 -18.18
CA CYS A 23 -0.67 4.12 -19.49
C CYS A 23 0.63 3.32 -19.64
N LYS A 24 0.68 2.39 -20.59
CA LYS A 24 1.85 1.54 -20.76
C LYS A 24 2.94 2.29 -21.52
N ARG A 25 4.18 2.23 -21.07
CA ARG A 25 5.35 2.78 -21.78
C ARG A 25 5.46 2.24 -23.20
N SER A 26 5.06 0.98 -23.40
CA SER A 26 5.05 0.30 -24.69
C SER A 26 4.02 0.85 -25.69
N GLU A 27 3.06 1.68 -25.25
CA GLU A 27 2.05 2.28 -26.12
C GLU A 27 2.58 3.57 -26.78
N PRO A 28 2.53 3.70 -28.13
CA PRO A 28 3.08 4.87 -28.84
C PRO A 28 2.45 6.22 -28.45
N VAL A 29 1.22 6.20 -27.94
CA VAL A 29 0.45 7.38 -27.53
C VAL A 29 0.60 7.72 -26.04
N CYS A 30 1.38 6.93 -25.29
CA CYS A 30 1.52 7.11 -23.86
C CYS A 30 2.53 8.22 -23.54
N VAL A 31 1.98 9.42 -23.31
CA VAL A 31 2.75 10.59 -22.89
C VAL A 31 2.35 10.96 -21.46
N PRO A 32 3.32 11.10 -20.52
CA PRO A 32 3.03 11.60 -19.18
C PRO A 32 2.46 13.01 -19.21
N THR A 33 1.30 13.19 -18.58
CA THR A 33 0.59 14.46 -18.40
C THR A 33 0.07 14.54 -16.97
N ASP A 34 -0.40 15.72 -16.56
CA ASP A 34 -1.00 15.90 -15.24
C ASP A 34 -2.32 15.13 -15.08
N ALA A 35 -2.99 14.79 -16.19
CA ALA A 35 -4.25 14.05 -16.18
C ALA A 35 -4.06 12.53 -16.04
N ASN A 36 -2.86 12.01 -16.31
CA ASN A 36 -2.59 10.56 -16.28
C ASN A 36 -1.41 10.18 -15.39
N THR A 37 -0.79 11.12 -14.69
CA THR A 37 0.40 10.88 -13.86
C THR A 37 0.15 11.32 -12.42
N PHE A 38 0.33 10.38 -11.49
CA PHE A 38 -0.06 10.53 -10.10
C PHE A 38 1.09 10.21 -9.15
N ILE A 39 1.01 10.68 -7.91
CA ILE A 39 1.88 10.29 -6.81
C ILE A 39 1.24 9.09 -6.13
N MET A 40 1.88 7.94 -6.26
CA MET A 40 1.53 6.68 -5.63
C MET A 40 2.20 6.56 -4.26
N HIS A 41 1.45 6.08 -3.28
CA HIS A 41 1.92 5.77 -1.94
C HIS A 41 1.20 4.53 -1.40
N ILE A 42 1.85 3.80 -0.48
CA ILE A 42 1.23 2.70 0.25
C ILE A 42 1.07 3.13 1.70
N PHE A 43 -0.12 2.93 2.26
CA PHE A 43 -0.39 3.10 3.68
C PHE A 43 -1.00 1.82 4.23
N HIS A 44 -0.87 1.60 5.54
CA HIS A 44 -1.55 0.49 6.18
C HIS A 44 -2.74 0.97 6.99
N ARG A 45 -3.84 0.22 6.93
CA ARG A 45 -4.75 0.13 8.06
C ARG A 45 -4.14 -0.86 9.05
N LYS A 46 -3.71 -0.35 10.20
CA LYS A 46 -3.11 -1.14 11.27
C LYS A 46 -4.15 -1.45 12.32
N GLY A 47 -4.27 -2.72 12.71
CA GLY A 47 -5.07 -3.17 13.83
C GLY A 47 -4.24 -4.01 14.80
N TYR A 48 -4.79 -4.28 15.98
CA TYR A 48 -4.23 -5.20 16.97
C TYR A 48 -5.29 -6.16 17.47
N TYR A 49 -4.95 -7.44 17.58
CA TYR A 49 -5.78 -8.45 18.20
C TYR A 49 -4.91 -9.42 19.01
N GLU A 50 -5.28 -9.71 20.26
CA GLU A 50 -4.45 -10.51 21.20
C GLU A 50 -2.97 -10.06 21.25
N PHE A 51 -2.76 -8.73 21.30
CA PHE A 51 -1.45 -8.09 21.24
C PHE A 51 -0.63 -8.36 19.97
N HIS A 52 -1.19 -9.01 18.95
CA HIS A 52 -0.56 -9.23 17.66
C HIS A 52 -1.04 -8.20 16.63
N GLY A 53 -0.09 -7.52 15.98
CA GLY A 53 -0.38 -6.50 14.99
C GLY A 53 -0.86 -7.10 13.67
N VAL A 54 -1.74 -6.40 12.97
CA VAL A 54 -2.12 -6.72 11.59
C VAL A 54 -1.99 -5.45 10.76
N TYR A 55 -1.28 -5.55 9.65
CA TYR A 55 -1.06 -4.45 8.71
C TYR A 55 -1.70 -4.82 7.38
N GLU A 56 -2.71 -4.05 6.98
CA GLU A 56 -3.42 -4.22 5.71
C GLU A 56 -2.99 -3.09 4.76
N PRO A 57 -2.18 -3.39 3.73
CA PRO A 57 -1.61 -2.36 2.87
C PRO A 57 -2.58 -1.94 1.76
N PHE A 58 -2.84 -0.65 1.66
CA PHE A 58 -3.66 -0.02 0.62
C PHE A 58 -2.79 0.92 -0.21
N ILE A 59 -3.13 1.05 -1.48
CA ILE A 59 -2.50 2.02 -2.38
C ILE A 59 -3.37 3.25 -2.48
N VAL A 60 -2.72 4.40 -2.47
CA VAL A 60 -3.35 5.70 -2.70
C VAL A 60 -2.64 6.42 -3.85
N LEU A 61 -3.44 7.08 -4.68
CA LEU A 61 -2.98 7.96 -5.74
C LEU A 61 -3.40 9.39 -5.41
N PHE A 62 -2.44 10.31 -5.47
CA PHE A 62 -2.68 11.75 -5.40
C PHE A 62 -2.36 12.40 -6.75
N ASN A 63 -3.05 13.50 -7.07
CA ASN A 63 -2.66 14.36 -8.19
C ASN A 63 -1.20 14.80 -8.00
N ARG A 64 -0.42 14.82 -9.08
CA ARG A 64 1.01 15.19 -9.00
C ARG A 64 1.27 16.69 -8.83
N ASN A 65 0.25 17.51 -9.01
CA ASN A 65 0.30 18.97 -8.89
C ASN A 65 -0.53 19.41 -7.69
N SER A 66 -0.14 20.55 -7.11
CA SER A 66 -0.92 21.24 -6.08
C SER A 66 -2.39 21.40 -6.53
N PRO A 67 -3.37 21.13 -5.64
CA PRO A 67 -3.24 20.89 -4.21
C PRO A 67 -2.99 19.42 -3.79
N PHE A 68 -2.54 18.57 -4.73
CA PHE A 68 -2.29 17.14 -4.51
C PHE A 68 -3.54 16.38 -4.05
N ASP A 69 -4.69 16.67 -4.66
CA ASP A 69 -5.94 16.01 -4.28
C ASP A 69 -5.84 14.49 -4.37
N LEU A 70 -6.58 13.83 -3.48
CA LEU A 70 -6.80 12.39 -3.53
C LEU A 70 -7.49 12.03 -4.85
N TYR A 71 -6.85 11.20 -5.66
CA TYR A 71 -7.39 10.74 -6.93
C TYR A 71 -8.10 9.39 -6.78
N ALA A 72 -7.45 8.44 -6.10
CA ALA A 72 -8.02 7.11 -5.89
C ALA A 72 -7.37 6.37 -4.71
N ILE A 73 -8.08 5.39 -4.16
CA ILE A 73 -7.57 4.44 -3.16
C ILE A 73 -7.95 3.02 -3.60
N SER A 74 -7.09 2.03 -3.39
CA SER A 74 -7.45 0.62 -3.62
C SER A 74 -8.64 0.20 -2.74
N GLN A 75 -9.63 -0.50 -3.29
CA GLN A 75 -10.80 -0.93 -2.51
C GLN A 75 -10.49 -2.05 -1.52
N LYS A 76 -9.43 -2.80 -1.76
CA LYS A 76 -8.98 -3.92 -0.94
C LYS A 76 -7.50 -3.76 -0.60
N PRO A 77 -7.06 -4.25 0.56
CA PRO A 77 -5.64 -4.36 0.82
C PRO A 77 -5.05 -5.45 -0.07
N PHE A 78 -3.84 -5.24 -0.58
CA PHE A 78 -3.18 -6.29 -1.36
C PHE A 78 -2.60 -7.37 -0.45
N TRP A 79 -2.62 -8.61 -0.93
CA TRP A 79 -2.19 -9.78 -0.18
C TRP A 79 -0.87 -10.31 -0.73
N ALA A 80 0.08 -10.56 0.17
CA ALA A 80 1.29 -11.32 -0.14
C ALA A 80 1.07 -12.78 0.26
N GLU A 81 1.11 -13.69 -0.71
CA GLU A 81 1.09 -15.12 -0.45
C GLU A 81 2.40 -15.57 0.25
N GLY A 82 2.32 -16.62 1.06
CA GLY A 82 3.48 -17.19 1.75
C GLY A 82 3.61 -16.85 3.24
N ARG A 83 2.58 -16.24 3.85
CA ARG A 83 2.52 -16.06 5.32
C ARG A 83 2.36 -17.40 6.01
N ASN A 84 3.21 -17.72 6.99
CA ASN A 84 3.06 -18.94 7.78
C ASN A 84 2.13 -18.72 8.96
N ASN A 85 1.74 -19.82 9.60
CA ASN A 85 1.16 -19.76 10.94
C ASN A 85 2.19 -19.15 11.90
N LEU A 86 1.74 -18.24 12.75
CA LEU A 86 2.54 -17.66 13.81
C LEU A 86 2.84 -18.74 14.86
N THR A 87 4.11 -19.08 15.02
CA THR A 87 4.57 -20.12 15.95
C THR A 87 5.92 -19.71 16.54
N ASN A 88 6.42 -20.42 17.54
CA ASN A 88 7.76 -20.15 18.07
C ASN A 88 8.87 -20.22 16.99
N ALA A 89 8.65 -20.99 15.92
CA ALA A 89 9.61 -21.12 14.82
C ALA A 89 9.68 -19.89 13.91
N THR A 90 8.71 -18.97 13.97
CA THR A 90 8.76 -17.72 13.18
C THR A 90 9.73 -16.70 13.77
N ASP A 91 10.18 -16.92 15.01
CA ASP A 91 11.10 -16.04 15.75
C ASP A 91 10.63 -14.58 15.82
N ALA A 92 9.33 -14.38 15.95
CA ALA A 92 8.72 -13.06 16.06
C ALA A 92 9.30 -12.27 17.23
N SER A 93 9.87 -11.09 16.92
CA SER A 93 10.66 -10.29 17.87
C SER A 93 9.90 -9.99 19.17
N GLN A 94 8.58 -9.80 19.08
CA GLN A 94 7.69 -9.53 20.20
C GLN A 94 7.60 -10.67 21.21
N TYR A 95 7.67 -11.93 20.77
CA TYR A 95 7.40 -13.11 21.61
C TYR A 95 8.66 -13.87 22.02
N ARG A 96 9.85 -13.49 21.52
CA ARG A 96 11.12 -14.20 21.81
C ARG A 96 11.37 -14.49 23.29
N LYS A 97 11.03 -13.56 24.18
CA LYS A 97 11.20 -13.71 25.63
C LYS A 97 10.07 -14.49 26.32
N HIS A 98 8.92 -14.55 25.67
CA HIS A 98 7.66 -15.10 26.21
C HIS A 98 6.90 -15.88 25.12
N PRO A 99 7.44 -17.01 24.63
CA PRO A 99 6.82 -17.78 23.56
C PRO A 99 5.45 -18.36 23.95
N GLU A 100 5.16 -18.47 25.24
CA GLU A 100 3.85 -18.83 25.79
C GLU A 100 2.73 -17.82 25.43
N ASN A 101 3.09 -16.57 25.10
CA ASN A 101 2.16 -15.51 24.76
C ASN A 101 1.84 -15.44 23.25
N ILE A 102 2.35 -16.37 22.45
CA ILE A 102 2.03 -16.42 21.01
C ILE A 102 0.54 -16.75 20.85
N PRO A 103 -0.26 -15.88 20.22
CA PRO A 103 -1.68 -16.11 20.04
C PRO A 103 -1.93 -17.28 19.08
N LYS A 104 -2.95 -18.07 19.38
CA LYS A 104 -3.31 -19.24 18.57
C LYS A 104 -4.10 -18.81 17.34
N TYR A 105 -3.94 -19.55 16.25
CA TYR A 105 -4.67 -19.34 14.98
C TYR A 105 -4.35 -18.00 14.30
N HIS A 106 -3.19 -17.43 14.58
CA HIS A 106 -2.67 -16.26 13.89
C HIS A 106 -1.71 -16.68 12.78
N ASN A 107 -1.66 -15.87 11.72
CA ASN A 107 -0.62 -15.93 10.71
C ASN A 107 0.36 -14.79 10.94
N GLU A 108 1.55 -14.91 10.37
CA GLU A 108 2.55 -13.84 10.41
C GLU A 108 1.99 -12.52 9.84
N PHE A 109 2.29 -11.40 10.50
CA PHE A 109 2.05 -10.07 9.96
C PHE A 109 3.19 -9.65 9.05
N PHE A 110 2.80 -9.02 7.94
CA PHE A 110 3.69 -8.44 6.95
C PHE A 110 3.38 -6.95 6.90
N TYR A 111 4.41 -6.11 6.80
CA TYR A 111 4.25 -4.68 6.61
C TYR A 111 5.22 -4.19 5.55
N ILE A 112 4.73 -3.35 4.64
CA ILE A 112 5.52 -2.77 3.56
C ILE A 112 6.32 -1.58 4.09
N THR A 113 7.59 -1.48 3.76
CA THR A 113 8.49 -0.46 4.34
C THR A 113 9.00 0.54 3.29
N SER A 114 9.10 0.12 2.03
CA SER A 114 9.58 0.99 0.96
C SER A 114 9.19 0.45 -0.40
N MET A 115 9.27 1.32 -1.41
CA MET A 115 9.13 0.94 -2.81
C MET A 115 10.06 1.73 -3.72
N SER A 116 10.52 1.10 -4.79
CA SER A 116 11.31 1.72 -5.85
C SER A 116 10.99 1.11 -7.21
N TRP A 117 11.26 1.84 -8.28
CA TRP A 117 11.22 1.24 -9.62
C TRP A 117 12.40 0.29 -9.79
N LYS A 118 12.14 -0.91 -10.35
CA LYS A 118 13.13 -1.99 -10.45
C LYS A 118 14.27 -1.67 -11.41
N THR A 119 14.03 -0.91 -12.48
CA THR A 119 15.03 -0.69 -13.52
C THR A 119 16.14 0.24 -13.04
N HIS A 120 17.39 -0.16 -13.23
CA HIS A 120 18.54 0.68 -12.90
C HIS A 120 18.47 2.04 -13.61
N GLY A 121 18.68 3.12 -12.85
CA GLY A 121 18.63 4.50 -13.36
C GLY A 121 17.23 5.11 -13.46
N GLN A 122 16.15 4.34 -13.28
CA GLN A 122 14.82 4.92 -13.04
C GLN A 122 14.83 5.64 -11.70
N LYS A 123 14.43 6.92 -11.71
CA LYS A 123 14.34 7.76 -10.51
C LYS A 123 13.00 7.52 -9.80
N TYR A 124 12.17 8.55 -9.71
CA TYR A 124 10.89 8.50 -9.01
C TYR A 124 9.69 8.31 -9.95
N HIS A 125 9.86 8.30 -11.27
CA HIS A 125 8.76 8.24 -12.24
C HIS A 125 8.85 7.01 -13.16
N SER A 126 7.71 6.35 -13.37
CA SER A 126 7.57 5.25 -14.33
C SER A 126 6.11 5.00 -14.75
N PHE A 127 5.85 3.89 -15.47
CA PHE A 127 4.57 3.56 -16.10
C PHE A 127 3.97 2.29 -15.49
N ILE A 128 2.69 2.04 -15.76
CA ILE A 128 1.98 0.87 -15.19
C ILE A 128 2.49 -0.49 -15.69
N ASP A 129 3.20 -0.56 -16.82
CA ASP A 129 3.84 -1.79 -17.30
C ASP A 129 5.25 -2.00 -16.73
N ASP A 130 5.79 -1.02 -16.00
CA ASP A 130 7.06 -1.15 -15.30
C ASP A 130 6.90 -1.91 -13.98
N VAL A 131 8.02 -2.47 -13.51
CA VAL A 131 8.07 -3.29 -12.29
C VAL A 131 8.51 -2.44 -11.10
N VAL A 132 7.80 -2.59 -9.99
CA VAL A 132 8.12 -2.00 -8.68
C VAL A 132 8.77 -3.06 -7.82
N PHE A 133 9.88 -2.73 -7.16
CA PHE A 133 10.39 -3.46 -6.01
C PHE A 133 9.75 -2.89 -4.74
N MET A 134 9.12 -3.77 -3.96
CA MET A 134 8.58 -3.43 -2.64
C MET A 134 9.33 -4.20 -1.57
N SER A 135 9.83 -3.49 -0.56
CA SER A 135 10.43 -4.14 0.62
C SER A 135 9.39 -4.27 1.73
N PHE A 136 9.49 -5.34 2.50
CA PHE A 136 8.59 -5.61 3.60
C PHE A 136 9.31 -6.26 4.78
N GLY A 137 8.76 -6.08 5.97
CA GLY A 137 9.15 -6.77 7.18
C GLY A 137 8.14 -7.87 7.55
N ILE A 138 8.62 -8.89 8.25
CA ILE A 138 7.83 -10.00 8.79
C ILE A 138 8.14 -10.09 10.28
N GLU A 139 7.11 -9.94 11.12
CA GLU A 139 7.19 -10.12 12.59
C GLU A 139 8.29 -9.31 13.30
N ASP A 140 8.72 -8.19 12.72
CA ASP A 140 9.87 -7.38 13.15
C ASP A 140 11.16 -8.20 13.35
N ALA A 141 11.26 -9.35 12.68
CA ALA A 141 12.35 -10.31 12.83
C ALA A 141 13.09 -10.56 11.52
N ARG A 142 12.36 -10.49 10.40
CA ARG A 142 12.87 -10.79 9.06
C ARG A 142 12.42 -9.72 8.08
N SER A 143 13.09 -9.67 6.93
CA SER A 143 12.76 -8.77 5.84
C SER A 143 12.78 -9.51 4.51
N GLY A 144 12.08 -8.95 3.53
CA GLY A 144 12.04 -9.46 2.17
C GLY A 144 11.78 -8.35 1.17
N THR A 145 11.90 -8.72 -0.10
CA THR A 145 11.59 -7.85 -1.24
C THR A 145 10.84 -8.67 -2.27
N ILE A 146 9.83 -8.05 -2.90
CA ILE A 146 9.07 -8.64 -4.00
C ILE A 146 9.06 -7.67 -5.18
N ASP A 147 9.08 -8.20 -6.40
CA ASP A 147 8.80 -7.47 -7.61
C ASP A 147 7.37 -7.71 -8.13
N VAL A 148 6.67 -6.62 -8.42
CA VAL A 148 5.29 -6.67 -8.93
C VAL A 148 5.16 -5.61 -10.03
N LYS A 149 4.37 -5.88 -11.08
CA LYS A 149 4.04 -4.82 -12.05
C LYS A 149 3.18 -3.75 -11.39
N ALA A 150 3.47 -2.48 -11.66
CA ALA A 150 2.68 -1.38 -11.09
C ALA A 150 1.18 -1.48 -11.45
N GLY A 151 0.86 -1.90 -12.66
CA GLY A 151 -0.52 -2.09 -13.11
C GLY A 151 -1.28 -3.15 -12.32
N ASP A 152 -0.60 -4.16 -11.76
CA ASP A 152 -1.24 -5.20 -10.93
C ASP A 152 -1.57 -4.67 -9.54
N LEU A 153 -0.74 -3.77 -9.03
CA LEU A 153 -0.97 -3.06 -7.77
C LEU A 153 -2.13 -2.05 -7.88
N LEU A 154 -2.36 -1.50 -9.06
CA LEU A 154 -3.34 -0.45 -9.32
C LEU A 154 -4.68 -0.97 -9.86
N GLN A 155 -4.99 -2.24 -9.59
CA GLN A 155 -6.30 -2.82 -9.87
C GLN A 155 -7.31 -2.45 -8.76
N ASP A 156 -8.61 -2.47 -9.10
CA ASP A 156 -9.72 -2.30 -8.15
C ASP A 156 -9.68 -0.97 -7.35
N LEU A 157 -9.26 0.12 -8.00
CA LEU A 157 -9.24 1.46 -7.40
C LEU A 157 -10.64 2.05 -7.27
N ALA A 158 -10.97 2.58 -6.08
CA ALA A 158 -12.06 3.50 -5.87
C ALA A 158 -11.57 4.91 -6.20
N TYR A 159 -12.10 5.48 -7.27
CA TYR A 159 -11.79 6.85 -7.68
C TYR A 159 -12.61 7.82 -6.85
N CYS A 160 -11.99 8.95 -6.47
CA CYS A 160 -12.73 10.05 -5.89
C CYS A 160 -13.59 10.67 -6.98
N ASP A 161 -14.91 10.61 -6.82
CA ASP A 161 -15.81 11.44 -7.62
C ASP A 161 -15.40 12.90 -7.40
N LYS A 162 -15.26 13.66 -8.50
CA LYS A 162 -15.31 15.12 -8.35
C LYS A 162 -16.68 15.40 -7.75
N PRO A 163 -16.79 16.03 -6.58
CA PRO A 163 -18.10 16.48 -6.14
C PRO A 163 -18.65 17.31 -7.29
N GLU A 164 -19.86 16.98 -7.76
CA GLU A 164 -20.65 17.92 -8.54
C GLU A 164 -20.53 19.24 -7.79
N MET A 165 -19.95 20.24 -8.45
CA MET A 165 -19.76 21.55 -7.86
C MET A 165 -21.07 21.91 -7.21
N TRP A 166 -21.07 21.97 -5.88
CA TRP A 166 -22.18 22.48 -5.11
C TRP A 166 -22.70 23.71 -5.86
N PRO A 167 -23.98 23.75 -6.29
CA PRO A 167 -24.46 24.84 -7.11
C PRO A 167 -24.08 26.11 -6.39
N SER A 168 -23.18 26.87 -7.02
CA SER A 168 -22.86 28.21 -6.58
C SER A 168 -24.21 28.85 -6.32
N ARG A 169 -24.44 29.26 -5.07
CA ARG A 169 -25.61 30.08 -4.76
C ARG A 169 -25.41 31.38 -5.51
N THR A 170 -25.80 31.38 -6.78
CA THR A 170 -26.17 32.57 -7.52
C THR A 170 -27.51 33.03 -6.99
N SER A 171 -27.70 34.34 -7.01
CA SER A 171 -28.85 35.15 -6.58
C SER A 171 -28.85 35.50 -5.09
N ALA A 172 -28.96 36.77 -4.68
CA ALA A 172 -29.22 38.03 -5.39
C ALA A 172 -28.58 39.20 -4.62
#